data_AF-A0A0R1Q3F0-F1
#
_entry.id   AF-A0A0R1Q3F0-F1
#
_cell.length_a   1.000
_cell.length_b   1.000
_cell.length_c   1.000
_cell.angle_alpha   90.00
_cell.angle_beta   90.00
_cell.angle_gamma   90.00
#
_symmetry.space_group_name_H-M   'P 1'
#
loop_
_entity.id
_entity.type
_entity.pdbx_description
1 polymer ?
#
loop_
_entity_poly.entity_id
_entity_poly.type
_entity_poly.pdbx_seq_one_letter_code
_entity_poly.pdbx_strand_id
1 'polypeptide(L)' 'MFDDLLLETIDYAAADWESAKQTQQAVREADSELIAQTELAGAKYEFLYLEARRRKVKGHVQASIIDH' A
#
# COMPACT_ATOMS: atom_id res chain seq x y z
N MET A 1 -14.17 10.48 4.64
CA MET A 1 -13.29 11.59 5.10
C MET A 1 -11.95 11.44 4.37
N PHE A 2 -11.08 12.47 4.26
CA PHE A 2 -9.80 12.34 3.52
C PHE A 2 -8.88 11.22 4.05
N ASP A 3 -9.02 10.88 5.32
CA ASP A 3 -8.26 9.83 5.99
C ASP A 3 -8.69 8.41 5.55
N ASP A 4 -9.99 8.19 5.29
CA ASP A 4 -10.49 6.90 4.79
C ASP A 4 -9.96 6.62 3.38
N LEU A 5 -9.95 7.65 2.53
CA LEU A 5 -9.38 7.57 1.18
C LEU A 5 -7.88 7.27 1.22
N LEU A 6 -7.15 7.84 2.20
CA LEU A 6 -5.73 7.57 2.36
C LEU A 6 -5.48 6.09 2.74
N LEU A 7 -6.30 5.54 3.64
CA LEU A 7 -6.20 4.13 4.03
C LEU A 7 -6.52 3.19 2.85
N GLU A 8 -7.60 3.47 2.13
CA GLU A 8 -7.96 2.73 0.91
C GLU A 8 -6.83 2.80 -0.14
N THR A 9 -6.22 3.97 -0.33
CA THR A 9 -5.10 4.13 -1.26
C THR A 9 -3.86 3.36 -0.82
N ILE A 10 -3.60 3.25 0.49
CA ILE A 10 -2.52 2.42 1.05
C ILE A 10 -2.78 0.94 0.77
N ASP A 11 -4.01 0.47 0.96
CA ASP A 11 -4.39 -0.92 0.70
C ASP A 11 -4.22 -1.27 -0.79
N TYR A 12 -4.63 -0.38 -1.69
CA TYR A 12 -4.39 -0.54 -3.12
C TYR A 12 -2.90 -0.57 -3.48
N ALA A 13 -2.10 0.34 -2.91
CA ALA A 13 -0.65 0.37 -3.15
C ALA A 13 0.05 -0.89 -2.62
N ALA A 14 -0.40 -1.45 -1.49
CA ALA A 14 0.10 -2.70 -0.95
C ALA A 14 -0.22 -3.89 -1.87
N ALA A 15 -1.46 -3.96 -2.38
CA ALA A 15 -1.87 -4.99 -3.31
C ALA A 15 -1.13 -4.91 -4.65
N ASP A 16 -0.90 -3.69 -5.17
CA ASP A 16 -0.12 -3.45 -6.39
C ASP A 16 1.33 -3.91 -6.23
N TRP A 17 1.97 -3.55 -5.11
CA TRP A 17 3.33 -4.00 -4.83
C TRP A 17 3.44 -5.53 -4.66
N GLU A 18 2.46 -6.15 -4.00
CA GLU A 18 2.38 -7.61 -3.89
C GLU A 18 2.24 -8.27 -5.27
N SER A 19 1.36 -7.75 -6.13
CA SER A 19 1.20 -8.24 -7.49
C SER A 19 2.48 -8.07 -8.33
N ALA A 20 3.18 -6.94 -8.20
CA ALA A 20 4.44 -6.70 -8.91
C ALA A 20 5.52 -7.71 -8.53
N LYS A 21 5.67 -8.01 -7.22
CA LYS A 21 6.57 -9.05 -6.73
C LYS A 21 6.23 -10.43 -7.30
N GLN A 22 4.94 -10.79 -7.31
CA GLN A 22 4.48 -12.07 -7.86
C GLN A 22 4.76 -12.19 -9.35
N THR A 23 4.49 -11.14 -10.13
CA THR A 23 4.83 -11.08 -11.56
C THR A 23 6.33 -11.24 -11.77
N GLN A 24 7.16 -10.47 -11.05
CA GLN A 24 8.61 -10.56 -11.14
C GLN A 24 9.13 -11.97 -10.83
N GLN A 25 8.54 -12.66 -9.85
CA GLN A 25 8.91 -14.02 -9.48
C GLN A 25 8.42 -15.08 -10.48
N ALA A 26 7.28 -14.85 -11.14
CA ALA A 26 6.70 -15.78 -12.10
C ALA A 26 7.41 -15.77 -13.47
N VAL A 27 8.12 -14.67 -13.79
CA VAL A 27 8.87 -14.55 -15.04
C VAL A 27 10.22 -15.28 -14.92
N ARG A 28 10.56 -16.06 -15.97
CA ARG A 28 11.78 -16.88 -16.02
C ARG A 28 13.08 -16.07 -16.00
N GLU A 29 13.08 -14.90 -16.61
CA GLU A 29 14.16 -13.91 -16.59
C GLU A 29 13.54 -12.56 -16.27
N ALA A 30 13.61 -12.14 -15.01
CA ALA A 30 13.19 -10.79 -14.63
C ALA A 30 14.15 -9.79 -15.28
N ASP A 31 13.64 -8.99 -16.21
CA ASP A 31 14.40 -7.90 -16.80
C ASP A 31 14.49 -6.70 -15.83
N SER A 32 15.38 -5.76 -16.14
CA SER A 32 15.58 -4.56 -15.33
C SER A 32 14.33 -3.70 -15.22
N GLU A 33 13.41 -3.80 -16.18
CA GLU A 33 12.15 -3.05 -16.17
C GLU A 33 11.20 -3.60 -15.10
N LEU A 34 11.01 -4.92 -15.04
CA LEU A 34 10.21 -5.57 -14.01
C LEU A 34 10.73 -5.29 -12.60
N ILE A 35 12.06 -5.29 -12.41
CA ILE A 35 12.68 -4.94 -11.13
C ILE A 35 12.34 -3.48 -10.77
N ALA A 36 12.54 -2.54 -11.70
CA ALA A 36 12.24 -1.13 -11.47
C ALA A 36 10.76 -0.87 -11.18
N GLN A 37 9.85 -1.62 -11.83
CA GLN A 37 8.41 -1.53 -11.56
C GLN A 37 8.07 -2.00 -10.14
N THR A 38 8.64 -3.12 -9.69
CA THR A 38 8.46 -3.60 -8.31
C THR A 38 9.01 -2.61 -7.28
N GLU A 39 10.19 -2.05 -7.53
CA GLU A 39 10.80 -1.03 -6.66
C GLU A 39 9.94 0.25 -6.60
N LEU A 40 9.43 0.71 -7.74
CA LEU A 40 8.54 1.87 -7.80
C LEU A 40 7.23 1.63 -7.04
N ALA A 41 6.62 0.44 -7.17
CA ALA A 41 5.41 0.09 -6.43
C ALA A 41 5.67 0.08 -4.91
N GLY A 42 6.80 -0.48 -4.48
CA GLY A 42 7.22 -0.46 -3.08
C GLY A 42 7.44 0.95 -2.53
N ALA A 43 8.13 1.82 -3.28
CA ALA A 43 8.36 3.20 -2.88
C ALA A 43 7.06 4.01 -2.74
N LYS A 44 6.07 3.77 -3.61
CA LYS A 44 4.74 4.39 -3.51
C LYS A 44 4.02 3.95 -2.22
N TYR A 45 4.01 2.65 -1.94
CA TYR A 45 3.42 2.13 -0.71
C TYR A 45 4.09 2.73 0.54
N GLU A 46 5.41 2.75 0.59
CA GLU A 46 6.16 3.30 1.73
C GLU A 46 5.86 4.78 1.95
N PHE A 47 5.84 5.57 0.87
CA PHE A 47 5.49 7.00 0.95
C PHE A 47 4.10 7.22 1.57
N LEU A 48 3.09 6.48 1.11
CA LEU A 48 1.73 6.59 1.62
C LEU A 48 1.63 6.15 3.09
N TYR A 49 2.34 5.07 3.46
CA TYR A 49 2.41 4.61 4.84
C TYR A 49 3.04 5.66 5.77
N LEU A 50 4.12 6.31 5.34
CA LEU A 50 4.75 7.40 6.09
C LEU A 50 3.82 8.61 6.24
N GLU A 51 3.06 8.96 5.20
CA GLU A 51 2.07 10.03 5.27
C GLU A 51 0.92 9.71 6.24
N ALA A 52 0.38 8.49 6.23
CA ALA A 52 -0.62 8.06 7.21
C ALA A 52 -0.07 8.09 8.64
N ARG A 53 1.16 7.61 8.84
CA ARG A 53 1.84 7.66 10.14
C ARG A 53 2.05 9.09 10.62
N ARG A 54 2.49 10.01 9.75
CA ARG A 54 2.68 11.43 10.05
C ARG A 54 1.38 12.11 10.47
N ARG A 55 0.29 11.80 9.76
CA ARG A 55 -1.05 12.35 10.01
C ARG A 55 -1.75 11.71 11.20
N LYS A 56 -1.18 10.64 11.77
CA LYS A 56 -1.77 9.82 12.83
C LYS A 56 -3.15 9.31 12.44
N VAL A 57 -3.35 8.98 11.16
CA VAL A 57 -4.60 8.40 10.68
C VAL A 57 -4.78 7.08 11.40
N LYS A 58 -5.68 7.07 12.38
CA LYS A 58 -6.16 5.85 13.02
C LYS A 58 -7.35 5.41 12.18
N GLY A 59 -7.19 4.31 11.45
CA GLY A 59 -8.34 3.67 10.80
C GLY A 59 -9.46 3.43 11.81
N HIS A 60 -10.67 3.29 11.26
CA HIS A 60 -11.97 3.11 11.91
C HIS A 60 -12.09 1.89 12.85
N VAL A 61 -11.00 1.44 13.48
CA VAL A 61 -10.91 0.18 14.23
C VAL A 61 -11.68 0.21 15.55
N GLN A 62 -12.21 1.35 16.05
CA GLN A 62 -12.88 1.34 17.36
C GLN A 62 -13.83 2.51 17.67
N ALA A 63 -14.64 2.98 16.71
CA ALA A 63 -15.71 3.96 17.01
C ALA A 63 -17.13 3.36 17.07
N SER A 64 -17.31 2.07 16.78
CA SER A 64 -18.63 1.42 16.75
C SER A 64 -18.81 0.26 17.74
N ILE A 65 -17.95 0.15 18.77
CA ILE A 65 -18.20 -0.71 19.94
C ILE A 65 -18.24 0.14 21.21
N ILE A 66 -18.91 1.30 21.14
CA ILE A 66 -19.50 1.96 22.29
C ILE A 66 -20.77 2.64 21.77
N ASP A 67 -21.83 1.86 21.55
CA ASP A 67 -23.17 2.37 21.80
C ASP A 67 -24.09 1.20 22.16
N HIS A 68 -24.79 1.41 23.27
CA HIS A 68 -25.68 0.58 24.11
C HIS A 68 -25.96 -0.90 23.83
#